data_AF-A0A117N2U0-F1
#
_entry.id   AF-A0A117N2U0-F1
#
_cell.length_a   1.000
_cell.length_b   1.000
_cell.length_c   1.000
_cell.angle_alpha   90.00
_cell.angle_beta   90.00
_cell.angle_gamma   90.00
#
_symmetry.space_group_name_H-M   'P 1'
#
loop_
_entity.id
_entity.type
_entity.pdbx_description
1 polymer ?
#
loop_
_entity_poly.entity_id
_entity_poly.type
_entity_poly.pdbx_seq_one_letter_code
_entity_poly.pdbx_strand_id
1 'polypeptide(L)' 'MNPHIESEFLPEDHPDRLENSGMSKLFIDRLRFSGFTRLSEFDDMSDAEILRLPNVSRRALRAIREARERLVLPINDR' A
#
# COMPACT_ATOMS: atom_id res chain seq x y z
N MET A 1 -22.94 4.17 8.42
CA MET A 1 -22.20 2.89 8.49
C MET A 1 -21.00 3.02 7.56
N ASN A 2 -19.81 3.32 8.09
CA ASN A 2 -18.60 3.04 7.33
C ASN A 2 -18.43 1.52 7.42
N PRO A 3 -18.45 0.78 6.30
CA PRO A 3 -18.11 -0.63 6.37
C PRO A 3 -16.67 -0.65 6.86
N HIS A 4 -16.49 -1.12 8.08
CA HIS A 4 -15.19 -1.55 8.54
C HIS A 4 -14.74 -2.58 7.51
N ILE A 5 -13.89 -2.14 6.60
CA ILE A 5 -13.02 -2.99 5.81
C ILE A 5 -12.42 -3.91 6.86
N GLU A 6 -12.86 -5.17 6.84
CA GLU A 6 -12.24 -6.24 7.60
C GLU A 6 -10.83 -6.37 7.03
N SER A 7 -9.94 -5.46 7.42
CA SER A 7 -8.52 -5.65 7.25
C SER A 7 -8.24 -6.90 8.05
N GLU A 8 -8.03 -8.04 7.38
CA GLU A 8 -7.45 -9.18 8.06
C GLU A 8 -6.20 -8.62 8.73
N PHE A 9 -6.17 -8.65 10.06
CA PHE A 9 -5.18 -7.94 10.84
C PHE A 9 -3.84 -8.60 10.56
N LEU A 10 -3.10 -8.08 9.58
CA LEU A 10 -1.72 -8.43 9.39
C LEU A 10 -0.97 -8.06 10.68
N PRO A 11 -0.05 -8.91 11.17
CA PRO A 11 0.82 -8.56 12.27
C PRO A 11 1.45 -7.17 12.10
N GLU A 12 1.66 -6.43 13.19
CA GLU A 12 2.17 -5.05 13.11
C GLU A 12 3.52 -4.94 12.39
N ASP A 13 4.32 -6.00 12.41
CA ASP A 13 5.64 -6.15 11.78
C ASP A 13 5.58 -6.75 10.36
N HIS A 14 4.38 -7.08 9.86
CA HIS A 14 4.24 -7.73 8.57
C HIS A 14 4.75 -6.83 7.43
N PRO A 15 5.61 -7.34 6.53
CA PRO A 15 6.30 -6.51 5.54
C PRO A 15 5.35 -5.87 4.51
N ASP A 16 4.20 -6.49 4.27
CA ASP A 16 3.17 -5.98 3.35
C ASP A 16 2.41 -4.75 3.89
N ARG A 17 2.50 -4.45 5.18
CA ARG A 17 1.84 -3.26 5.74
C ARG A 17 2.49 -1.98 5.22
N LEU A 18 1.68 -0.98 4.89
CA LEU A 18 2.19 0.32 4.46
C LEU A 18 3.14 0.94 5.50
N GLU A 19 2.89 0.71 6.79
CA GLU A 19 3.72 1.22 7.88
C GLU A 19 5.15 0.64 7.85
N ASN A 20 5.35 -0.56 7.31
CA ASN A 20 6.65 -1.25 7.22
C ASN A 20 7.33 -1.11 5.85
N SER A 21 6.70 -0.39 4.92
CA SER A 21 7.19 -0.18 3.55
C SER A 21 8.43 0.72 3.43
N GLY A 22 8.80 1.42 4.50
CA GLY A 22 9.84 2.46 4.48
C GLY A 22 9.45 3.73 3.69
N MET A 23 8.19 3.89 3.31
CA MET A 23 7.68 5.15 2.75
C MET A 23 7.60 6.25 3.83
N SER A 24 7.61 7.51 3.40
CA SER A 24 7.39 8.62 4.33
C SER A 24 6.00 8.55 4.98
N LYS A 25 5.91 8.94 6.26
CA LYS A 25 4.64 9.01 7.00
C LYS A 25 3.55 9.79 6.26
N LEU A 26 3.91 10.90 5.62
CA LEU A 26 2.98 11.71 4.83
C LEU A 26 2.33 10.92 3.68
N PHE A 27 3.07 10.04 3.01
CA PHE A 27 2.53 9.20 1.95
C PHE A 27 1.67 8.08 2.51
N ILE A 28 2.09 7.45 3.61
CA ILE A 28 1.28 6.44 4.30
C ILE A 28 -0.05 7.03 4.72
N ASP A 29 -0.07 8.20 5.36
CA ASP A 29 -1.29 8.89 5.80
C ASP A 29 -2.25 9.17 4.63
N ARG A 30 -1.73 9.54 3.46
CA ARG A 30 -2.53 9.75 2.24
C ARG A 30 -3.14 8.46 1.72
N LEU A 31 -2.37 7.37 1.69
CA LEU A 31 -2.85 6.07 1.23
C LEU A 31 -3.90 5.49 2.20
N ARG A 32 -3.67 5.65 3.51
CA ARG A 32 -4.65 5.31 4.56
C ARG A 32 -5.94 6.09 4.41
N PHE A 33 -5.86 7.39 4.10
CA PHE A 33 -7.05 8.20 3.83
C PHE A 33 -7.84 7.70 2.62
N SER A 34 -7.14 7.16 1.62
CA SER A 34 -7.75 6.51 0.44
C SER A 34 -8.19 5.06 0.70
N GLY A 35 -8.07 4.56 1.93
CA GLY A 35 -8.54 3.23 2.35
C GLY A 35 -7.53 2.11 2.28
N PHE A 36 -6.32 2.36 1.77
CA PHE A 36 -5.28 1.34 1.62
C PHE A 36 -4.53 1.10 2.92
N THR A 37 -4.19 -0.16 3.18
CA THR A 37 -3.47 -0.60 4.37
C THR A 37 -2.27 -1.50 4.06
N ARG A 38 -2.22 -2.07 2.85
CA ARG A 38 -1.20 -3.02 2.39
C ARG A 38 -0.58 -2.59 1.06
N LEU A 39 0.60 -3.11 0.74
CA LEU A 39 1.26 -2.91 -0.55
C LEU A 39 0.68 -3.84 -1.63
N SER A 40 0.27 -5.06 -1.25
CA SER A 40 -0.38 -6.05 -2.11
C SER A 40 -1.71 -5.57 -2.71
N GLU A 41 -2.41 -4.64 -2.05
CA GLU A 41 -3.62 -4.00 -2.61
C GLU A 41 -3.36 -3.24 -3.92
N PHE A 42 -2.09 -2.94 -4.23
CA PHE A 42 -1.68 -2.31 -5.48
C PHE A 42 -1.13 -3.31 -6.51
N ASP A 43 -1.09 -4.62 -6.21
CA ASP A 43 -0.53 -5.62 -7.12
C ASP A 43 -1.37 -5.80 -8.39
N ASP A 44 -2.69 -5.67 -8.26
CA ASP A 44 -3.65 -5.75 -9.38
C ASP A 44 -3.90 -4.40 -10.06
N MET A 45 -3.22 -3.33 -9.64
CA MET A 45 -3.39 -1.99 -10.19
C MET A 45 -2.25 -1.59 -11.12
N SER A 46 -2.59 -1.08 -12.30
CA SER A 46 -1.63 -0.42 -13.20
C SER A 46 -1.21 0.95 -12.67
N ASP A 47 -0.03 1.43 -13.08
CA ASP A 47 0.45 2.79 -12.76
C ASP A 47 -0.60 3.89 -13.09
N ALA A 48 -1.36 3.70 -14.17
CA ALA A 48 -2.41 4.64 -14.57
C ALA A 48 -3.62 4.62 -13.63
N GLU A 49 -4.01 3.45 -13.11
CA GLU A 49 -5.07 3.32 -12.12
C GLU A 49 -4.65 3.92 -10.79
N ILE A 50 -3.41 3.65 -10.36
CA ILE A 50 -2.84 4.22 -9.13
C ILE A 50 -2.80 5.75 -9.20
N LEU A 51 -2.46 6.33 -10.35
CA LEU A 51 -2.46 7.80 -10.53
C LEU A 51 -3.86 8.44 -10.58
N ARG A 52 -4.91 7.64 -10.81
CA ARG A 52 -6.30 8.11 -10.72
C ARG A 52 -6.81 8.12 -9.28
N LEU A 53 -6.11 7.47 -8.36
CA LEU A 53 -6.48 7.47 -6.94
C LEU A 53 -6.37 8.88 -6.35
N PRO A 54 -7.31 9.27 -5.49
CA PRO A 54 -7.23 10.56 -4.81
C PRO A 54 -5.95 10.61 -3.95
N ASN A 55 -5.34 11.79 -3.90
CA ASN A 55 -4.13 12.08 -3.11
C ASN A 55 -2.86 11.32 -3.53
N VAL A 56 -2.88 10.62 -4.67
CA VAL A 56 -1.70 9.98 -5.25
C VAL A 56 -1.08 10.88 -6.31
N SER A 57 0.19 11.21 -6.11
CA SER A 57 1.01 11.94 -7.09
C SER A 57 2.00 11.00 -7.76
N ARG A 58 2.64 11.42 -8.86
CA ARG A 58 3.75 10.66 -9.48
C ARG A 58 4.87 10.30 -8.50
N ARG A 59 5.13 11.15 -7.51
CA ARG A 59 6.12 10.86 -6.44
C ARG A 59 5.63 9.74 -5.51
N ALA A 60 4.34 9.74 -5.17
CA ALA A 60 3.75 8.68 -4.37
C ALA A 60 3.70 7.35 -5.16
N LEU A 61 3.31 7.37 -6.43
CA LEU A 61 3.39 6.19 -7.31
C LEU A 61 4.81 5.59 -7.31
N ARG A 62 5.83 6.42 -7.48
CA ARG A 62 7.23 5.96 -7.45
C ARG A 62 7.58 5.32 -6.10
N ALA A 63 7.16 5.93 -4.99
CA ALA A 63 7.40 5.39 -3.65
C ALA A 63 6.69 4.03 -3.43
N ILE A 64 5.46 3.89 -3.92
CA ILE A 64 4.71 2.62 -3.87
C ILE A 64 5.46 1.54 -4.66
N ARG A 65 5.93 1.86 -5.87
CA ARG A 65 6.71 0.92 -6.69
C ARG A 65 8.01 0.49 -6.03
N GLU A 66 8.80 1.44 -5.54
CA GLU A 66 10.05 1.16 -4.83
C GLU A 66 9.81 0.38 -3.53
N ALA A 67 8.68 0.58 -2.85
CA ALA A 67 8.27 -0.22 -1.70
C ALA A 67 7.91 -1.65 -2.10
N ARG A 68 7.12 -1.83 -3.16
CA ARG A 68 6.73 -3.15 -3.69
C ARG A 68 7.92 -3.94 -4.22
N GLU A 69 8.88 -3.29 -4.88
CA GLU A 69 10.12 -3.95 -5.34
C GLU A 69 10.98 -4.45 -4.17
N ARG A 70 10.92 -3.77 -3.01
CA ARG A 70 11.58 -4.21 -1.77
C ARG A 70 10.77 -5.23 -0.98
N LEU A 71 9.49 -5.41 -1.30
CA LEU A 71 8.63 -6.35 -0.64
C LEU A 71 9.03 -7.77 -1.05
N VAL A 72 9.76 -8.45 -0.18
CA VAL A 72 10.10 -9.86 -0.32
C VAL A 72 8.99 -10.68 0.34
N LEU A 73 7.93 -11.00 -0.41
CA LEU A 73 6.96 -11.99 0.05
C LEU A 73 7.55 -13.40 -0.16
N PRO A 74 7.50 -14.30 0.83
CA PRO A 74 7.83 -15.70 0.61
C PRO A 74 6.91 -16.28 -0.47
N ILE A 75 7.48 -17.06 -1.39
CA ILE A 75 6.86 -17.58 -2.63
C ILE A 75 5.56 -18.39 -2.37
N ASN A 76 5.30 -18.82 -1.13
CA ASN A 76 4.12 -19.60 -0.76
C ASN A 76 2.86 -18.76 -0.45
N ASP A 77 2.98 -17.44 -0.31
CA ASP A 77 1.85 -16.56 0.03
C ASP A 77 1.36 -15.73 -1.19
N ARG A 78 1.58 -16.24 -2.41
CA ARG A 78 1.22 -15.58 -3.68
C ARG A 78 0.06 -16.26 -4.39
#